data_AF-A0A5C6YC16-F1
#
_entry.id   AF-A0A5C6YC16-F1
#
_cell.length_a   1.000
_cell.length_b   1.000
_cell.length_c   1.000
_cell.angle_alpha   90.00
_cell.angle_beta   90.00
_cell.angle_gamma   90.00
#
_symmetry.space_group_name_H-M   'P 1'
#
loop_
_entity.id
_entity.type
_entity.pdbx_description
1 polymer ?
#
loop_
_entity_poly.entity_id
_entity_poly.type
_entity_poly.pdbx_seq_one_letter_code
_entity_poly.pdbx_strand_id
1 'polypeptide(L)'
;MFLWFKLLITNAFTVIKTKDEVHLELKFAIDEDKMATLLTFKVFEVNRPSNVIFFDKPTPKSLGEIVGLYEHKIFTQGILKNRYCFDQFEVELGKELVKKL
;
A
#
# COMPACT_ATOMS: atom_id res chain seq x y z
N MET A 1 -11.01 7.59 -19.19
CA MET A 1 -11.33 6.25 -18.64
C MET A 1 -10.30 5.76 -17.60
N PHE A 2 -8.99 5.70 -17.91
CA PHE A 2 -7.96 5.21 -16.98
C PHE A 2 -7.77 6.00 -15.68
N LEU A 3 -7.91 7.33 -15.70
CA LEU A 3 -7.74 8.17 -14.51
C LEU A 3 -8.84 7.92 -13.46
N TRP A 4 -10.09 7.83 -13.91
CA TRP A 4 -11.25 7.51 -13.07
C TRP A 4 -11.12 6.14 -12.40
N PHE A 5 -10.57 5.16 -13.12
CA PHE A 5 -10.33 3.83 -12.56
C PHE A 5 -9.27 3.85 -11.44
N LYS A 6 -8.19 4.61 -11.60
CA LYS A 6 -7.17 4.75 -10.55
C LYS A 6 -7.70 5.44 -9.29
N LEU A 7 -8.50 6.49 -9.45
CA LEU A 7 -9.15 7.17 -8.32
C LEU A 7 -10.17 6.26 -7.62
N LEU A 8 -10.88 5.43 -8.39
CA LEU A 8 -11.83 4.46 -7.84
C LEU A 8 -11.12 3.41 -6.96
N ILE A 9 -9.93 2.95 -7.34
CA ILE A 9 -9.11 2.05 -6.52
C ILE A 9 -8.69 2.72 -5.21
N THR A 10 -8.22 3.97 -5.26
CA THR A 10 -7.86 4.75 -4.07
C THR A 10 -9.05 4.91 -3.13
N ASN A 11 -10.23 5.22 -3.67
CA ASN A 11 -11.46 5.32 -2.88
C ASN A 11 -11.81 3.95 -2.25
N ALA A 12 -11.70 2.85 -2.99
CA ALA A 12 -11.96 1.51 -2.48
C ALA A 12 -11.07 1.11 -1.29
N PHE A 13 -9.84 1.63 -1.21
CA PHE A 13 -8.96 1.40 -0.04
C PHE A 13 -9.43 2.12 1.24
N THR A 14 -10.25 3.17 1.10
CA THR A 14 -10.75 3.98 2.23
C THR A 14 -12.17 3.64 2.64
N VAL A 15 -12.95 3.03 1.74
CA VAL A 15 -14.33 2.61 2.01
C VAL A 15 -14.34 1.45 3.00
N ILE A 16 -15.08 1.64 4.08
CA ILE A 16 -15.37 0.60 5.07
C ILE A 16 -16.71 -0.01 4.71
N LYS A 17 -16.78 -1.35 4.67
CA LYS A 17 -18.04 -2.10 4.57
C LYS A 17 -18.22 -2.93 5.82
N THR A 18 -19.23 -2.58 6.59
CA THR A 18 -19.53 -3.23 7.88
C THR A 18 -20.28 -4.55 7.68
N LYS A 19 -20.26 -5.41 8.70
CA LYS A 19 -20.95 -6.70 8.68
C LYS A 19 -22.45 -6.56 8.42
N ASP A 20 -23.08 -5.54 9.00
CA ASP A 20 -24.53 -5.32 8.88
C ASP A 20 -24.93 -4.91 7.47
N GLU A 21 -24.14 -4.02 6.83
CA GLU A 21 -24.36 -3.62 5.44
C GLU A 21 -24.17 -4.79 4.47
N VAL A 22 -23.11 -5.59 4.67
CA VAL A 22 -22.85 -6.77 3.84
C VAL A 22 -23.92 -7.86 4.08
N HIS A 23 -24.44 -8.00 5.30
CA HIS A 23 -25.52 -8.93 5.61
C HIS A 23 -26.82 -8.51 4.92
N LEU A 24 -27.16 -7.22 4.92
CA LEU A 24 -28.32 -6.70 4.19
C LEU A 24 -28.15 -6.89 2.67
N GLU A 25 -26.97 -6.64 2.10
CA GLU A 25 -26.67 -6.88 0.68
C GLU A 25 -26.82 -8.36 0.29
N LEU A 26 -26.39 -9.28 1.16
CA LEU A 26 -26.41 -10.72 0.89
C LEU A 26 -27.78 -11.37 1.10
N LYS A 27 -28.59 -10.85 2.04
CA LYS A 27 -29.92 -11.38 2.36
C LYS A 27 -30.88 -11.33 1.17
N PHE A 28 -30.72 -10.36 0.27
CA PHE A 28 -31.55 -10.23 -0.94
C PHE A 28 -31.00 -11.01 -2.14
N ALA A 29 -29.82 -11.63 -2.04
CA ALA A 29 -29.09 -12.15 -3.19
C ALA A 29 -28.80 -13.66 -3.14
N ILE A 30 -28.78 -14.31 -1.96
CA ILE A 30 -28.30 -15.70 -1.80
C ILE A 30 -29.07 -16.45 -0.70
N ASP A 31 -29.20 -17.77 -0.83
CA ASP A 31 -29.67 -18.69 0.23
C ASP A 31 -28.86 -18.60 1.53
N GLU A 32 -29.55 -18.81 2.66
CA GLU A 32 -29.00 -18.66 4.02
C GLU A 32 -27.76 -19.51 4.29
N ASP A 33 -27.68 -20.72 3.71
CA ASP A 33 -26.58 -21.67 3.92
C ASP A 33 -25.21 -21.18 3.39
N LYS A 34 -25.21 -20.35 2.33
CA LYS A 34 -23.97 -19.80 1.73
C LYS A 34 -23.61 -18.42 2.28
N MET A 35 -24.55 -17.77 2.96
CA MET A 35 -24.41 -16.40 3.47
C MET A 35 -23.32 -16.31 4.54
N ALA A 36 -23.31 -17.25 5.49
CA ALA A 36 -22.34 -17.26 6.60
C ALA A 36 -20.89 -17.35 6.10
N THR A 37 -20.64 -18.17 5.07
CA THR A 37 -19.31 -18.32 4.48
C THR A 37 -18.87 -17.07 3.73
N LEU A 38 -19.77 -16.43 2.98
CA LEU A 38 -19.45 -15.27 2.14
C LEU A 38 -19.31 -13.96 2.93
N LEU A 39 -20.00 -13.84 4.06
CA LEU A 39 -19.91 -12.67 4.94
C LEU A 39 -18.46 -12.38 5.34
N THR A 40 -17.71 -13.41 5.75
CA THR A 40 -16.32 -13.25 6.20
C THR A 40 -15.39 -12.70 5.12
N PHE A 41 -15.66 -12.97 3.84
CA PHE A 41 -14.81 -12.53 2.72
C PHE A 41 -15.22 -11.19 2.10
N LYS A 42 -16.44 -10.71 2.37
CA LYS A 42 -16.98 -9.47 1.78
C LYS A 42 -16.97 -8.26 2.72
N VAL A 43 -16.55 -8.47 3.95
CA VAL A 43 -16.42 -7.43 4.98
C VAL A 43 -15.07 -6.73 4.84
N PHE A 44 -15.09 -5.40 4.81
CA PHE A 44 -13.90 -4.56 4.68
C PHE A 44 -13.83 -3.59 5.85
N GLU A 45 -13.14 -3.97 6.93
CA GLU A 45 -13.10 -3.19 8.19
C GLU A 45 -11.94 -2.19 8.28
N VAL A 46 -10.97 -2.25 7.34
CA VAL A 46 -9.72 -1.50 7.46
C VAL A 46 -9.71 -0.31 6.48
N ASN A 47 -9.65 0.90 7.03
CA ASN A 47 -9.30 2.11 6.27
C ASN A 47 -7.81 2.09 5.95
N ARG A 48 -7.45 1.75 4.71
CA ARG A 48 -6.07 1.67 4.25
C ARG A 48 -5.67 3.00 3.59
N PRO A 49 -4.82 3.81 4.22
CA PRO A 49 -4.38 5.06 3.60
C PRO A 49 -3.53 4.76 2.37
N SER A 50 -3.71 5.54 1.31
CA SER A 50 -2.92 5.44 0.08
C SER A 50 -2.60 6.82 -0.48
N ASN A 51 -1.45 6.94 -1.14
CA ASN A 51 -1.00 8.18 -1.76
C ASN A 51 -0.97 8.02 -3.28
N VAL A 52 -1.46 9.02 -4.01
CA VAL A 52 -1.41 9.05 -5.47
C VAL A 52 -0.61 10.27 -5.90
N ILE A 53 0.43 10.04 -6.70
CA ILE A 53 1.29 11.11 -7.26
C ILE A 53 0.98 11.21 -8.75
N PHE A 54 0.54 12.39 -9.19
CA PHE A 54 0.25 12.69 -10.59
C PHE A 54 1.41 13.45 -11.23
N PHE A 55 1.70 13.10 -12.48
CA PHE A 55 2.68 13.79 -13.31
C PHE A 55 2.27 13.62 -14.78
N ASP A 56 2.65 14.56 -15.63
CA ASP A 56 2.11 14.66 -16.98
C ASP A 56 2.56 13.54 -17.92
N LYS A 57 3.87 13.28 -17.98
CA LYS A 57 4.46 12.26 -18.85
C LYS A 57 5.69 11.63 -18.21
N PRO A 58 5.93 10.31 -18.40
CA PRO A 58 7.12 9.63 -17.92
C PRO A 58 8.34 9.98 -18.80
N THR A 59 8.90 11.15 -18.55
CA THR A 59 10.15 11.64 -19.13
C THR A 59 11.33 11.37 -18.18
N PRO A 60 12.59 11.37 -18.66
CA PRO A 60 13.76 11.25 -17.79
C PRO A 60 13.77 12.28 -16.65
N LYS A 61 13.29 13.50 -16.93
CA LYS A 61 13.10 14.55 -15.93
C LYS A 61 12.11 14.13 -14.85
N SER A 62 10.90 13.73 -15.22
CA SER A 62 9.88 13.29 -14.25
C SER A 62 10.30 12.07 -13.44
N LEU A 63 11.09 11.17 -14.04
CA LEU A 63 11.64 10.03 -13.33
C LEU A 63 12.65 10.50 -12.27
N GLY A 64 13.56 11.41 -12.62
CA GLY A 64 14.49 12.02 -11.68
C GLY A 64 13.78 12.75 -10.52
N GLU A 65 12.69 13.45 -10.82
CA GLU A 65 11.86 14.12 -9.80
C GLU A 65 11.24 13.10 -8.82
N ILE A 66 10.72 11.98 -9.31
CA ILE A 66 10.15 10.93 -8.46
C ILE A 66 11.24 10.25 -7.63
N VAL A 67 12.40 9.95 -8.21
CA VAL A 67 13.53 9.36 -7.49
C VAL A 67 14.00 10.30 -6.37
N GLY A 68 14.25 11.57 -6.69
CA GLY A 68 14.66 12.58 -5.71
C GLY A 68 13.62 12.80 -4.60
N LEU A 69 12.33 12.73 -4.92
CA LEU A 69 11.26 12.76 -3.92
C LEU A 69 11.40 11.61 -2.90
N TYR A 70 11.67 10.39 -3.36
CA TYR A 70 11.83 9.24 -2.46
C TYR A 70 13.15 9.28 -1.68
N GLU A 71 14.23 9.77 -2.27
CA GLU A 71 15.51 9.99 -1.57
C GLU A 71 15.34 10.96 -0.40
N HIS A 72 14.73 12.13 -0.65
CA HIS A 72 14.47 13.11 0.40
C HIS A 72 13.46 12.62 1.44
N LYS A 73 12.46 11.83 1.03
CA LYS A 73 11.53 11.18 1.96
C LYS A 73 12.27 10.27 2.94
N ILE A 74 13.12 9.38 2.44
CA ILE A 74 13.87 8.43 3.28
C ILE A 74 14.85 9.19 4.17
N PHE A 75 15.57 10.17 3.62
CA PHE A 75 16.48 11.02 4.38
C PHE A 75 15.79 11.73 5.55
N THR A 76 14.66 12.39 5.29
CA THR A 76 13.87 13.09 6.32
C THR A 76 13.37 12.10 7.39
N GLN A 77 12.89 10.92 6.99
CA GLN A 77 12.46 9.88 7.92
C GLN A 77 13.60 9.36 8.80
N GLY A 78 14.81 9.24 8.26
CA GLY A 78 15.98 8.82 9.03
C GLY A 78 16.45 9.89 10.02
N ILE A 79 16.42 11.18 9.64
CA ILE A 79 16.68 12.29 10.57
C ILE A 79 15.66 12.26 11.72
N LEU A 80 14.37 12.17 11.42
CA LEU A 80 13.31 12.12 12.43
C LEU A 80 13.48 10.94 13.40
N LYS A 81 14.00 9.82 12.92
CA LYS A 81 14.25 8.61 13.73
C LYS A 81 15.65 8.56 14.34
N ASN A 82 16.47 9.60 14.14
CA ASN A 82 17.87 9.65 14.55
C ASN A 82 18.68 8.41 14.11
N ARG A 83 18.57 8.05 12.82
CA ARG A 83 19.24 6.90 12.18
C ARG A 83 20.20 7.40 11.10
N TYR A 84 21.30 6.68 10.89
CA TYR A 84 22.22 6.94 9.78
C TYR A 84 21.60 6.43 8.45
N CYS A 85 21.34 7.34 7.52
CA CYS A 85 20.64 7.03 6.25
C CYS A 85 21.54 6.47 5.15
N PHE A 86 22.86 6.67 5.26
CA PHE A 86 23.81 6.39 4.18
C PHE A 86 24.78 5.25 4.50
N ASP A 87 24.63 4.62 5.67
CA ASP A 87 25.49 3.53 6.11
C ASP A 87 24.87 2.16 5.82
N GLN A 88 25.71 1.18 5.51
CA GLN A 88 25.32 -0.19 5.21
C GLN A 88 26.19 -1.20 5.98
N PHE A 89 26.27 -1.09 7.30
CA PHE A 89 27.10 -2.00 8.10
C PHE A 89 26.59 -3.45 8.12
N GLU A 90 25.28 -3.64 7.95
CA GLU A 90 24.64 -4.97 8.06
C GLU A 90 25.13 -5.97 7.00
N VAL A 91 25.67 -5.52 5.86
CA VAL A 91 26.17 -6.44 4.82
C VAL A 91 27.54 -7.01 5.10
N GLU A 92 28.34 -6.39 5.97
CA GLU A 92 29.70 -6.85 6.24
C GLU A 92 29.70 -8.21 6.96
N LEU A 93 28.80 -8.40 7.93
CA LEU A 93 28.64 -9.68 8.62
C LEU A 93 28.27 -10.81 7.65
N GLY A 94 27.38 -10.53 6.69
CA GLY A 94 27.01 -11.51 5.65
C GLY A 94 28.19 -11.91 4.78
N LYS A 95 29.03 -10.94 4.37
CA LYS A 95 30.26 -11.20 3.59
C LYS A 95 31.27 -12.06 4.35
N GLU A 96 31.42 -11.84 5.65
CA GLU A 96 32.33 -12.63 6.49
C GLU A 96 31.88 -14.09 6.64
N LEU A 97 30.58 -14.32 6.81
CA LEU A 97 30.02 -15.66 6.94
C LEU A 97 30.23 -16.49 5.67
N VAL A 98 30.02 -15.88 4.49
CA VAL A 98 30.25 -16.55 3.19
C VAL A 98 31.72 -16.94 3.01
N LYS A 99 32.68 -16.17 3.53
CA LYS A 99 34.11 -16.50 3.45
C LYS A 99 34.56 -17.65 4.35
N LYS A 100 33.76 -17.98 5.38
CA LYS A 100 34.05 -19.06 6.34
C LYS A 100 33.45 -20.41 5.93
N LEU A 101 32.58 -20.40 4.91
CA LEU A 101 32.07 -21.59 4.22
C LEU A 101 33.08 -22.05 3.18
#